data_AF-A0A023FL12-F1
#
_entry.id   AF-A0A023FL12-F1
#
_cell.length_a   1.000
_cell.length_b   1.000
_cell.length_c   1.000
_cell.angle_alpha   90.00
_cell.angle_beta   90.00
_cell.angle_gamma   90.00
#
_symmetry.space_group_name_H-M   'P 1'
#
loop_
_entity.id
_entity.type
_entity.pdbx_description
1 polymer ?
#
loop_
_entity_poly.entity_id
_entity_poly.type
_entity_poly.pdbx_seq_one_letter_code
_entity_poly.pdbx_strand_id
1 'polypeptide(L)'
;MWQFAPNSVHYLLSLWQRMVASVPYVKASEPHLLDAYTPEVTRAYITSRLDSVSQVMREGLEDPLDDMGMVQQQLDQLSTIGRCEYEKTCALLVQLLDQSAQAYREASTQGAAALDLAILEGQLSWLVYIIGAAIGGRASFSTADDHDAMDGELVCRVLQLMQLRDSRLPLGSCSGEKIGA
;
A
#
# COMPACT_ATOMS: atom_id res chain seq x y z
N MET A 1 0.19 3.17 22.98
CA MET A 1 0.84 4.51 22.91
C MET A 1 1.36 4.68 21.50
N TRP A 2 0.48 5.02 20.57
CA TRP A 2 0.83 5.31 19.18
C TRP A 2 1.02 6.82 19.08
N GLN A 3 2.22 7.27 19.46
CA GLN A 3 2.67 8.63 19.17
C GLN A 3 3.74 8.48 18.09
N PHE A 4 3.30 8.50 16.83
CA PHE A 4 4.23 8.76 15.75
C PHE A 4 4.85 10.12 16.02
N ALA A 5 6.17 10.20 16.20
CA ALA A 5 6.89 11.42 15.92
C ALA A 5 7.03 11.45 14.39
N PRO A 6 6.20 12.19 13.64
CA PRO A 6 6.15 12.12 12.17
C PRO A 6 7.54 12.37 11.56
N ASN A 7 8.30 13.24 12.22
CA ASN A 7 9.65 13.62 11.88
C ASN A 7 10.65 12.43 11.94
N SER A 8 10.54 11.53 12.92
CA SER A 8 11.52 10.45 13.08
C SER A 8 11.45 9.42 11.96
N VAL A 9 10.23 9.13 11.48
CA VAL A 9 10.00 8.18 10.39
C VAL A 9 10.57 8.72 9.09
N HIS A 10 10.37 10.01 8.81
CA HIS A 10 10.97 10.65 7.65
C HIS A 10 12.49 10.52 7.67
N TYR A 11 13.15 10.78 8.81
CA TYR A 11 14.60 10.64 8.91
C TYR A 11 15.08 9.19 8.77
N LEU A 12 14.35 8.22 9.33
CA LEU A 12 14.67 6.81 9.18
C LEU A 12 14.55 6.35 7.72
N LEU A 13 13.43 6.64 7.06
CA LEU A 13 13.24 6.30 5.65
C LEU A 13 14.27 7.02 4.76
N SER A 14 14.59 8.28 5.05
CA SER A 14 15.65 9.02 4.34
C SER A 14 17.02 8.36 4.49
N LEU A 15 17.33 7.81 5.67
CA LEU A 15 18.59 7.10 5.90
C LEU A 15 18.66 5.84 5.04
N TRP A 16 17.62 5.00 5.09
CA TRP A 16 17.55 3.76 4.31
C TRP A 16 17.56 4.03 2.81
N GLN A 17 16.82 5.04 2.35
CA GLN A 17 16.82 5.45 0.95
C GLN A 17 18.23 5.83 0.48
N ARG A 18 18.97 6.64 1.26
CA ARG A 18 20.35 7.01 0.92
C ARG A 18 21.30 5.84 0.95
N MET A 19 21.11 4.87 1.86
CA MET A 19 21.92 3.65 1.90
C MET A 19 21.72 2.83 0.62
N VAL A 20 20.46 2.58 0.22
CA VAL A 20 20.15 1.85 -1.03
C VAL A 20 20.67 2.58 -2.25
N ALA A 21 20.46 3.89 -2.35
CA ALA A 21 20.94 4.69 -3.48
C ALA A 21 22.48 4.72 -3.59
N SER A 22 23.20 4.45 -2.49
CA SER A 22 24.67 4.41 -2.49
C SER A 22 25.25 3.10 -3.05
N VAL A 23 24.46 2.00 -3.10
CA VAL A 23 24.93 0.66 -3.49
C VAL A 23 25.71 0.65 -4.82
N PRO A 24 25.23 1.28 -5.91
CA PRO A 24 25.96 1.27 -7.20
C PRO A 24 27.34 1.95 -7.14
N TYR A 25 27.59 2.77 -6.11
CA TYR A 25 28.83 3.53 -5.94
C TYR A 25 29.82 2.86 -4.97
N VAL A 26 29.40 1.83 -4.23
CA VAL A 26 30.25 1.11 -3.29
C VAL A 26 31.14 0.15 -4.07
N LYS A 27 32.45 0.44 -4.10
CA LYS A 27 33.48 -0.42 -4.70
C LYS A 27 34.09 -1.42 -3.71
N ALA A 28 33.55 -1.48 -2.50
CA ALA A 28 34.04 -2.40 -1.47
C ALA A 28 33.63 -3.83 -1.81
N SER A 29 34.56 -4.76 -1.64
CA SER A 29 34.36 -6.20 -1.82
C SER A 29 33.67 -6.89 -0.63
N GLU A 30 33.34 -6.13 0.41
CA GLU A 30 32.58 -6.63 1.56
C GLU A 30 31.08 -6.73 1.22
N PRO A 31 30.40 -7.85 1.53
CA PRO A 31 28.99 -8.02 1.25
C PRO A 31 28.15 -7.05 2.09
N HIS A 32 27.36 -6.20 1.44
CA HIS A 32 26.34 -5.42 2.12
C HIS A 32 25.12 -6.29 2.44
N LEU A 33 24.50 -6.09 3.60
CA LEU A 33 23.31 -6.84 4.03
C LEU A 33 21.98 -6.15 3.63
N LEU A 34 22.02 -5.20 2.69
CA LEU A 34 20.84 -4.43 2.28
C LEU A 34 19.76 -5.30 1.65
N ASP A 35 20.13 -6.30 0.87
CA ASP A 35 19.23 -7.27 0.22
C ASP A 35 18.45 -8.14 1.25
N ALA A 36 18.99 -8.24 2.47
CA ALA A 36 18.35 -8.94 3.59
C ALA A 36 17.49 -8.00 4.45
N TYR A 37 17.91 -6.76 4.69
CA TYR A 37 17.23 -5.85 5.62
C TYR A 37 16.23 -4.89 4.96
N THR A 38 16.41 -4.51 3.69
CA THR A 38 15.47 -3.63 2.99
C THR A 38 14.07 -4.23 2.84
N PRO A 39 13.87 -5.56 2.64
CA PRO A 39 12.54 -6.15 2.67
C PRO A 39 11.90 -6.08 4.07
N GLU A 40 12.69 -6.26 5.13
CA GLU A 40 12.20 -6.21 6.51
C GLU A 40 11.78 -4.80 6.93
N VAL A 41 12.54 -3.78 6.52
CA VAL A 41 12.18 -2.37 6.74
C VAL A 41 10.89 -2.03 5.98
N THR A 42 10.79 -2.45 4.72
CA THR A 42 9.60 -2.26 3.90
C THR A 42 8.38 -2.93 4.55
N ARG A 43 8.52 -4.18 4.99
CA ARG A 43 7.48 -4.92 5.70
C ARG A 43 7.05 -4.21 6.98
N ALA A 44 8.01 -3.83 7.84
CA ALA A 44 7.72 -3.16 9.09
C ALA A 44 6.96 -1.84 8.87
N TYR A 45 7.36 -1.05 7.86
CA TYR A 45 6.65 0.17 7.52
C TYR A 45 5.20 -0.11 7.09
N ILE A 46 4.99 -1.02 6.12
CA ILE A 46 3.66 -1.35 5.61
C ILE A 46 2.76 -1.86 6.74
N THR A 47 3.22 -2.85 7.51
CA THR A 47 2.46 -3.41 8.63
C THR A 47 2.10 -2.33 9.65
N SER A 48 3.04 -1.42 9.98
CA SER A 48 2.75 -0.33 10.91
C SER A 48 1.63 0.61 10.43
N ARG A 49 1.51 0.84 9.11
CA ARG A 49 0.45 1.64 8.52
C ARG A 49 -0.88 0.90 8.56
N LEU A 50 -0.91 -0.38 8.20
CA LEU A 50 -2.13 -1.19 8.26
C LEU A 50 -2.67 -1.36 9.68
N ASP A 51 -1.80 -1.56 10.66
CA ASP A 51 -2.18 -1.67 12.07
C ASP A 51 -2.73 -0.34 12.61
N SER A 52 -2.16 0.78 12.15
CA SER A 52 -2.56 2.12 12.59
C SER A 52 -4.01 2.47 12.23
N VAL A 53 -4.54 1.97 11.11
CA VAL A 53 -5.92 2.20 10.70
C VAL A 53 -6.90 1.80 11.80
N SER A 54 -6.68 0.66 12.44
CA SER A 54 -7.54 0.19 13.52
C SER A 54 -7.53 1.14 14.72
N GLN A 55 -6.41 1.79 15.01
CA GLN A 55 -6.25 2.73 16.11
C GLN A 55 -6.87 4.08 15.76
N VAL A 56 -6.61 4.60 14.56
CA VAL A 56 -7.23 5.85 14.06
C VAL A 56 -8.75 5.76 14.11
N MET A 57 -9.32 4.67 13.59
CA MET A 57 -10.78 4.50 13.53
C MET A 57 -11.42 4.27 14.90
N ARG A 58 -10.75 3.57 15.83
CA ARG A 58 -11.32 3.26 17.17
C ARG A 58 -11.13 4.38 18.17
N GLU A 59 -9.98 5.05 18.13
CA GLU A 59 -9.62 6.09 19.08
C GLU A 59 -9.93 7.50 18.55
N GLY A 60 -10.37 7.62 17.29
CA GLY A 60 -10.70 8.89 16.66
C GLY A 60 -9.49 9.80 16.49
N LEU A 61 -8.32 9.20 16.22
CA LEU A 61 -7.07 9.94 15.98
C LEU A 61 -7.12 10.59 14.59
N GLU A 62 -6.20 11.52 14.35
CA GLU A 62 -5.99 12.13 13.03
C GLU A 62 -5.54 11.04 12.03
N ASP A 63 -6.20 10.97 10.87
CA ASP A 63 -5.85 10.02 9.83
C ASP A 63 -4.61 10.53 9.08
N PRO A 64 -3.50 9.79 9.05
CA PRO A 64 -2.32 10.24 8.31
C PRO A 64 -2.59 10.39 6.80
N LEU A 65 -3.62 9.75 6.24
CA LEU A 65 -4.04 9.95 4.85
C LEU A 65 -4.60 11.35 4.57
N ASP A 66 -4.97 12.13 5.59
CA ASP A 66 -5.42 13.51 5.42
C ASP A 66 -4.25 14.45 5.03
N ASP A 67 -3.01 14.13 5.42
CA ASP A 67 -1.79 14.81 4.96
C ASP A 67 -1.14 14.08 3.78
N MET A 68 -1.78 14.24 2.62
CA MET A 68 -1.30 13.64 1.37
C MET A 68 0.13 14.07 0.98
N GLY A 69 0.59 15.25 1.41
CA GLY A 69 1.94 15.73 1.12
C GLY A 69 2.99 14.93 1.89
N MET A 70 2.77 14.75 3.19
CA MET A 70 3.61 13.91 4.05
C MET A 70 3.58 12.44 3.60
N VAL A 71 2.40 11.91 3.29
CA VAL A 71 2.24 10.51 2.85
C VAL A 71 3.01 10.28 1.56
N GLN A 72 2.83 11.13 0.56
CA GLN A 72 3.53 10.99 -0.72
C GLN A 72 5.05 10.98 -0.51
N GLN A 73 5.57 11.90 0.32
CA GLN A 73 6.99 11.96 0.64
C GLN A 73 7.50 10.65 1.26
N GLN A 74 6.78 10.07 2.23
CA GLN A 74 7.20 8.81 2.84
C GLN A 74 7.11 7.64 1.85
N LEU A 75 6.10 7.62 1.00
CA LEU A 75 5.92 6.57 0.00
C LEU A 75 6.96 6.64 -1.12
N ASP A 76 7.43 7.83 -1.49
CA ASP A 76 8.54 7.99 -2.45
C ASP A 76 9.86 7.44 -1.86
N GLN A 77 10.08 7.62 -0.56
CA GLN A 77 11.23 7.05 0.13
C GLN A 77 11.13 5.54 0.24
N LEU A 78 9.95 5.04 0.64
CA LEU A 78 9.67 3.62 0.74
C LEU A 78 9.80 2.92 -0.61
N SER A 79 9.29 3.51 -1.69
CA SER A 79 9.34 2.91 -3.03
C SER A 79 10.78 2.73 -3.51
N THR A 80 11.66 3.68 -3.19
CA THR A 80 13.10 3.56 -3.47
C THR A 80 13.72 2.39 -2.68
N ILE A 81 13.34 2.23 -1.41
CA ILE A 81 13.85 1.14 -0.55
C ILE A 81 13.35 -0.22 -1.04
N GLY A 82 12.05 -0.36 -1.28
CA GLY A 82 11.41 -1.61 -1.72
C GLY A 82 11.90 -2.07 -3.09
N ARG A 83 12.32 -1.15 -3.97
CA ARG A 83 12.90 -1.48 -5.28
C ARG A 83 14.31 -2.07 -5.22
N CYS A 84 14.98 -2.02 -4.07
CA CYS A 84 16.21 -2.78 -3.85
C CYS A 84 15.98 -4.29 -4.03
N GLU A 85 14.83 -4.77 -3.54
CA GLU A 85 14.41 -6.17 -3.58
C GLU A 85 12.96 -6.23 -4.06
N TYR A 86 12.76 -5.84 -5.32
CA TYR A 86 11.42 -5.56 -5.84
C TYR A 86 10.52 -6.79 -5.87
N GLU A 87 11.06 -7.97 -6.23
CA GLU A 87 10.33 -9.23 -6.22
C GLU A 87 9.73 -9.56 -4.84
N LYS A 88 10.55 -9.46 -3.77
CA LYS A 88 10.10 -9.67 -2.39
C LYS A 88 9.05 -8.64 -1.98
N THR A 89 9.22 -7.40 -2.41
CA THR A 89 8.27 -6.32 -2.13
C THR A 89 6.93 -6.57 -2.83
N CYS A 90 6.93 -6.94 -4.11
CA CYS A 90 5.72 -7.27 -4.86
C CYS A 90 5.00 -8.48 -4.25
N ALA A 91 5.72 -9.55 -3.93
CA ALA A 91 5.14 -10.73 -3.28
C ALA A 91 4.45 -10.38 -1.95
N LEU A 92 5.08 -9.52 -1.14
CA LEU A 92 4.48 -9.02 0.10
C LEU A 92 3.19 -8.21 -0.17
N LEU A 93 3.23 -7.29 -1.13
CA LEU A 93 2.07 -6.44 -1.45
C LEU A 93 0.90 -7.27 -1.98
N VAL A 94 1.16 -8.24 -2.86
CA VAL A 94 0.17 -9.21 -3.34
C VAL A 94 -0.47 -9.95 -2.18
N GLN A 95 0.35 -10.52 -1.29
CA GLN A 95 -0.15 -11.27 -0.14
C GLN A 95 -1.06 -10.41 0.76
N LEU A 96 -0.62 -9.19 1.10
CA LEU A 96 -1.38 -8.29 1.99
C LEU A 96 -2.67 -7.79 1.34
N LEU A 97 -2.64 -7.49 0.04
CA LEU A 97 -3.81 -7.07 -0.72
C LEU A 97 -4.85 -8.17 -0.80
N ASP A 98 -4.45 -9.37 -1.20
CA ASP A 98 -5.35 -10.51 -1.34
C ASP A 98 -5.97 -10.89 0.01
N GLN A 99 -5.17 -10.88 1.09
CA GLN A 99 -5.65 -11.12 2.45
C GLN A 99 -6.66 -10.06 2.90
N SER A 100 -6.36 -8.77 2.71
CA SER A 100 -7.23 -7.68 3.13
C SER A 100 -8.53 -7.65 2.31
N ALA A 101 -8.45 -7.93 1.01
CA ALA A 101 -9.60 -7.98 0.11
C ALA A 101 -10.52 -9.18 0.41
N GLN A 102 -9.95 -10.33 0.78
CA GLN A 102 -10.72 -11.48 1.24
C GLN A 102 -11.42 -11.18 2.58
N ALA A 103 -10.69 -10.63 3.55
CA ALA A 103 -11.25 -10.26 4.85
C ALA A 103 -12.41 -9.25 4.70
N TYR A 104 -12.26 -8.24 3.83
CA TYR A 104 -13.32 -7.29 3.52
C TYR A 104 -14.57 -7.95 2.92
N ARG A 105 -14.39 -8.86 1.96
CA ARG A 105 -15.50 -9.63 1.36
C ARG A 105 -16.25 -10.47 2.39
N GLU A 106 -15.53 -11.18 3.24
CA GLU A 106 -16.11 -12.01 4.28
C GLU A 106 -16.88 -11.17 5.30
N ALA A 107 -16.27 -10.09 5.80
CA ALA A 107 -16.92 -9.15 6.72
C ALA A 107 -18.19 -8.54 6.11
N SER A 108 -18.15 -8.19 4.82
CA SER A 108 -19.29 -7.59 4.10
C SER A 108 -20.45 -8.57 3.94
N THR A 109 -20.16 -9.83 3.56
CA THR A 109 -21.18 -10.88 3.38
C THR A 109 -21.80 -11.34 4.69
N GLN A 110 -21.03 -11.32 5.79
CA GLN A 110 -21.50 -11.70 7.13
C GLN A 110 -22.23 -10.57 7.85
N GLY A 111 -22.31 -9.37 7.28
CA GLY A 111 -22.95 -8.22 7.91
C GLY A 111 -22.19 -7.73 9.16
N ALA A 112 -20.85 -7.73 9.09
CA ALA A 112 -19.99 -7.23 10.16
C ALA A 112 -20.31 -5.77 10.54
N ALA A 113 -19.85 -5.36 11.72
CA ALA A 113 -20.06 -3.99 12.18
C ALA A 113 -19.48 -2.96 11.19
N ALA A 114 -20.16 -1.83 11.05
CA ALA A 114 -19.73 -0.75 10.14
C ALA A 114 -18.29 -0.29 10.44
N LEU A 115 -17.88 -0.31 11.71
CA LEU A 115 -16.52 0.03 12.12
C LEU A 115 -15.47 -0.97 11.60
N ASP A 116 -15.74 -2.27 11.65
CA ASP A 116 -14.81 -3.29 11.17
C ASP A 116 -14.65 -3.22 9.64
N LEU A 117 -15.76 -2.93 8.93
CA LEU A 117 -15.72 -2.66 7.49
C LEU A 117 -14.89 -1.40 7.17
N ALA A 118 -15.08 -0.32 7.92
CA ALA A 118 -14.31 0.92 7.74
C ALA A 118 -12.81 0.71 7.98
N ILE A 119 -12.43 -0.11 8.97
CA ILE A 119 -11.02 -0.45 9.23
C ILE A 119 -10.43 -1.19 8.02
N LEU A 120 -11.13 -2.20 7.48
CA LEU A 120 -10.67 -2.94 6.32
C LEU A 120 -10.59 -2.06 5.06
N GLU A 121 -11.53 -1.12 4.89
CA GLU A 121 -11.48 -0.12 3.81
C GLU A 121 -10.27 0.82 3.93
N GLY A 122 -9.94 1.28 5.14
CA GLY A 122 -8.75 2.08 5.39
C GLY A 122 -7.45 1.30 5.12
N GLN A 123 -7.39 0.02 5.50
CA GLN A 123 -6.25 -0.85 5.21
C GLN A 123 -6.06 -1.06 3.70
N LEU A 124 -7.14 -1.35 2.98
CA LEU A 124 -7.13 -1.44 1.51
C LEU A 124 -6.70 -0.12 0.88
N SER A 125 -7.14 1.02 1.42
CA SER A 125 -6.74 2.35 0.91
C SER A 125 -5.23 2.56 1.03
N TRP A 126 -4.64 2.27 2.19
CA TRP A 126 -3.18 2.28 2.38
C TRP A 126 -2.45 1.39 1.38
N LEU A 127 -2.93 0.16 1.18
CA LEU A 127 -2.33 -0.76 0.22
C LEU A 127 -2.38 -0.20 -1.22
N VAL A 128 -3.48 0.42 -1.62
CA VAL A 128 -3.60 1.07 -2.94
C VAL A 128 -2.58 2.20 -3.09
N TYR A 129 -2.42 3.07 -2.08
CA TYR A 129 -1.41 4.13 -2.12
C TYR A 129 0.01 3.58 -2.18
N ILE A 130 0.33 2.57 -1.36
CA ILE A 130 1.65 1.95 -1.33
C ILE A 130 1.98 1.27 -2.66
N ILE A 131 1.03 0.52 -3.24
CA ILE A 131 1.20 -0.12 -4.55
C ILE A 131 1.40 0.94 -5.65
N GLY A 132 0.59 1.99 -5.64
CA GLY A 132 0.73 3.10 -6.57
C GLY A 132 2.12 3.74 -6.51
N ALA A 133 2.64 3.98 -5.30
CA ALA A 133 3.98 4.51 -5.11
C ALA A 133 5.09 3.51 -5.50
N ALA A 134 4.91 2.21 -5.23
CA ALA A 134 5.87 1.18 -5.63
C ALA A 134 6.04 1.13 -7.16
N ILE A 135 4.92 1.15 -7.90
CA ILE A 135 4.89 1.18 -9.36
C ILE A 135 5.42 2.53 -9.91
N GLY A 136 5.06 3.63 -9.24
CA GLY A 136 5.47 4.99 -9.61
C GLY A 136 6.95 5.28 -9.34
N GLY A 137 7.56 4.62 -8.36
CA GLY A 137 8.97 4.79 -7.97
C GLY A 137 10.00 4.25 -8.97
N ARG A 138 9.60 3.90 -10.20
CA ARG A 138 10.52 3.39 -11.22
C ARG A 138 11.53 4.48 -11.62
N ALA A 139 12.81 4.15 -11.59
CA ALA A 139 13.81 4.98 -12.26
C ALA A 139 13.62 4.86 -13.78
N SER A 140 13.70 5.99 -14.50
CA SER A 140 13.37 6.11 -15.93
C SER A 140 14.16 5.21 -16.90
N PHE A 141 15.13 4.42 -16.42
CA PHE A 141 16.06 3.62 -17.23
C PHE A 141 16.06 2.12 -16.91
N SER A 142 15.16 1.63 -16.05
CA SER A 142 15.05 0.20 -15.71
C SER A 142 14.10 -0.52 -16.68
N THR A 143 14.59 -1.00 -17.82
CA THR A 143 13.83 -1.82 -18.79
C THR A 143 13.97 -3.31 -18.47
N ALA A 144 13.48 -3.72 -17.30
CA ALA A 144 13.45 -5.14 -16.92
C ALA A 144 12.03 -5.67 -17.15
N ASP A 145 11.84 -6.52 -18.16
CA ASP A 145 10.54 -7.10 -18.52
C ASP A 145 9.86 -7.79 -17.31
N ASP A 146 10.66 -8.37 -16.41
CA ASP A 146 10.18 -9.01 -15.17
C ASP A 146 9.50 -8.00 -14.22
N HIS A 147 9.99 -6.77 -14.16
CA HIS A 147 9.38 -5.72 -13.33
C HIS A 147 8.04 -5.24 -13.91
N ASP A 148 7.91 -5.20 -15.24
CA ASP A 148 6.66 -4.83 -15.88
C ASP A 148 5.57 -5.90 -15.69
N ALA A 149 5.95 -7.19 -15.68
CA ALA A 149 5.03 -8.27 -15.33
C ALA A 149 4.52 -8.16 -13.89
N MET A 150 5.41 -7.88 -12.93
CA MET A 150 5.04 -7.67 -11.52
C MET A 150 4.15 -6.44 -11.33
N ASP A 151 4.49 -5.32 -12.00
CA ASP A 151 3.66 -4.11 -11.98
C ASP A 151 2.26 -4.40 -12.53
N GLY A 152 2.16 -5.10 -13.66
CA GLY A 152 0.89 -5.51 -14.25
C GLY A 152 0.06 -6.39 -13.31
N GLU A 153 0.71 -7.31 -12.60
CA GLU A 153 0.07 -8.17 -11.61
C GLU A 153 -0.55 -7.36 -10.45
N LEU A 154 0.20 -6.40 -9.90
CA LEU A 154 -0.26 -5.51 -8.84
C LEU A 154 -1.42 -4.62 -9.29
N VAL A 155 -1.30 -4.02 -10.48
CA VAL A 155 -2.37 -3.18 -11.06
C VAL A 155 -3.65 -3.98 -11.24
N CYS A 156 -3.56 -5.22 -11.76
CA CYS A 156 -4.73 -6.06 -11.98
C CYS A 156 -5.51 -6.29 -10.67
N ARG A 157 -4.82 -6.63 -9.58
CA ARG A 157 -5.47 -6.84 -8.27
C ARG A 157 -6.08 -5.57 -7.69
N VAL A 158 -5.40 -4.43 -7.80
CA VAL A 158 -5.95 -3.13 -7.37
C VAL A 158 -7.22 -2.80 -8.14
N LEU A 159 -7.24 -3.01 -9.46
CA LEU A 159 -8.45 -2.78 -10.27
C LEU A 159 -9.58 -3.76 -9.94
N GLN A 160 -9.27 -5.00 -9.58
CA GLN A 160 -10.26 -5.98 -9.14
C GLN A 160 -10.97 -5.56 -7.84
N LEU A 161 -10.35 -4.71 -7.00
CA LEU A 161 -11.04 -4.13 -5.84
C LEU A 161 -12.24 -3.25 -6.22
N MET A 162 -12.24 -2.64 -7.41
CA MET A 162 -13.37 -1.84 -7.88
C MET A 162 -14.65 -2.68 -8.00
N GLN A 163 -14.52 -3.92 -8.48
CA GLN A 163 -15.65 -4.85 -8.60
C GLN A 163 -16.27 -5.18 -7.23
N LEU A 164 -15.45 -5.20 -6.18
CA LEU A 164 -15.92 -5.41 -4.80
C LEU A 164 -16.78 -4.23 -4.32
N ARG A 165 -16.38 -3.00 -4.65
CA ARG A 165 -17.15 -1.79 -4.32
C ARG A 165 -18.43 -1.69 -5.15
N ASP A 166 -18.36 -1.98 -6.44
CA ASP A 166 -19.48 -1.83 -7.37
C ASP A 166 -20.64 -2.79 -7.07
N SER A 167 -20.35 -3.99 -6.54
CA SER A 167 -21.38 -4.91 -6.04
C SER A 167 -22.28 -4.34 -4.93
N ARG A 168 -21.88 -3.23 -4.31
CA ARG A 168 -22.65 -2.52 -3.28
C ARG A 168 -23.39 -1.30 -3.80
N LEU A 169 -23.13 -0.86 -5.04
CA LEU A 169 -23.97 0.14 -5.68
C LEU A 169 -25.31 -0.54 -5.97
N PRO A 170 -26.45 -0.06 -5.42
CA PRO A 170 -27.74 -0.57 -5.85
C PRO A 170 -27.80 -0.39 -7.37
N LEU A 171 -28.02 -1.50 -8.09
CA LEU A 171 -28.38 -1.49 -9.50
C LEU A 171 -29.32 -0.30 -9.71
N GLY A 172 -28.82 0.71 -10.43
CA GLY A 172 -29.53 1.97 -10.61
C GLY A 172 -30.98 1.66 -10.91
N SER A 173 -31.87 2.24 -10.12
CA SER A 173 -33.31 2.25 -10.29
C SER A 173 -33.65 2.90 -11.64
N CYS A 174 -33.40 2.19 -12.74
CA CYS A 174 -34.13 2.36 -13.99
C CYS A 174 -35.42 1.54 -13.85
N SER A 175 -36.27 1.93 -12.89
CA SER A 175 -37.70 1.75 -13.11
C SER A 175 -38.05 2.69 -14.25
N GLY A 176 -38.12 2.14 -15.46
CA GLY A 176 -38.73 2.84 -16.57
C GLY A 176 -40.08 3.36 -16.11
N GLU A 177 -40.20 4.68 -16.05
CA GLU A 177 -41.49 5.35 -16.02
C GLU A 177 -42.27 4.79 -17.21
N LYS A 178 -43.23 3.90 -16.91
CA LYS A 178 -44.35 3.67 -17.80
C LYS A 178 -45.09 5.01 -17.86
N ILE A 179 -44.74 5.83 -18.84
CA ILE A 179 -45.59 6.93 -19.29
C ILE A 179 -46.83 6.24 -19.86
N GLY A 180 -47.89 6.21 -19.05
CA GLY A 180 -49.23 5.98 -19.52
C GLY A 180 -49.71 7.21 -20.24
N ALA A 181 -49.98 7.08 -21.54
CA ALA A 181 -50.97 7.82 -22.29
C ALA A 181 -51.30 7.01 -23.56
#